data_AF-A0A7S1XV27-F1
#
_entry.id   AF-A0A7S1XV27-F1
#
_cell.length_a   1.000
_cell.length_b   1.000
_cell.length_c   1.000
_cell.angle_alpha   90.00
_cell.angle_beta   90.00
_cell.angle_gamma   90.00
#
_symmetry.space_group_name_H-M   'P 1'
#
loop_
_entity.id
_entity.type
_entity.pdbx_description
1 polymer ?
#
loop_
_entity_poly.entity_id
_entity_poly.type
_entity_poly.pdbx_seq_one_letter_code
_entity_poly.pdbx_strand_id
1 'polypeptide(L)'
;AEAPRGVRGVPTPARPVVVFPDAPGPGADPSPGGRARPSDGYGRSYALPWKVSGITVRIHWSLPALWLFLSLLGLVGGGAMGFALALVLFGPGLFGTVLVHELGHSFMARSRGREVHEILLWPLGGLAFIGSAPGHKDDIAIAAAGPATHVPMTIFWVLIALAASEGTMASSMNFGFVLGMQMVFLNVALLVFNLFTPCFPLDGGRILASSLMLGGYDMLATATIMERISAFIIVG
;
A
#
# COMPACT_ATOMS: atom_id res chain seq x y z
N ALA A 1 -2.60 -65.30 6.70
CA ALA A 1 -1.36 -64.56 7.06
C ALA A 1 -1.47 -63.17 6.46
N GLU A 2 -1.80 -62.20 7.31
CA GLU A 2 -1.74 -60.77 6.97
C GLU A 2 -0.29 -60.33 6.73
N ALA A 3 -0.10 -59.44 5.76
CA ALA A 3 1.05 -58.54 5.70
C ALA A 3 0.53 -57.14 5.29
N PRO A 4 0.76 -56.10 6.11
CA PRO A 4 0.35 -54.73 5.82
C PRO A 4 1.49 -53.98 5.11
N ARG A 5 1.14 -52.91 4.37
CA ARG A 5 1.79 -51.58 4.32
C ARG A 5 1.77 -50.96 2.92
N GLY A 6 1.36 -49.71 2.89
CA GLY A 6 1.56 -48.82 1.77
C GLY A 6 0.57 -47.66 1.74
N VAL A 7 0.27 -47.03 2.88
CA VAL A 7 -0.41 -45.73 2.87
C VAL A 7 0.52 -44.75 2.17
N ARG A 8 0.29 -44.52 0.87
CA ARG A 8 0.93 -43.44 0.13
C ARG A 8 0.50 -42.15 0.82
N GLY A 9 1.49 -41.43 1.35
CA GLY A 9 1.28 -40.13 1.97
C GLY A 9 0.50 -39.25 1.00
N VAL A 10 -0.70 -38.86 1.42
CA VAL A 10 -1.43 -37.76 0.79
C VAL A 10 -0.53 -36.53 0.93
N PRO A 11 -0.15 -35.86 -0.17
CA PRO A 11 0.55 -34.58 -0.08
C PRO A 11 -0.31 -33.66 0.79
N THR A 12 0.25 -33.18 1.89
CA THR A 12 -0.39 -32.21 2.76
C THR A 12 -0.85 -31.03 1.88
N PRO A 13 -2.11 -30.61 1.92
CA PRO A 13 -2.53 -29.44 1.16
C PRO A 13 -1.68 -28.26 1.63
N ALA A 14 -1.05 -27.58 0.67
CA ALA A 14 -0.32 -26.35 0.91
C ALA A 14 -1.24 -25.41 1.71
N ARG A 15 -0.78 -25.00 2.89
CA ARG A 15 -1.55 -24.06 3.72
C ARG A 15 -1.59 -22.71 3.00
N PRO A 16 -2.74 -22.02 3.00
CA PRO A 16 -2.83 -20.70 2.41
C PRO A 16 -1.84 -19.77 3.12
N VAL A 17 -0.89 -19.23 2.36
CA VAL A 17 -0.20 -18.00 2.75
C VAL A 17 -1.24 -16.92 2.62
N VAL A 18 -1.69 -16.38 3.77
CA VAL A 18 -2.56 -15.20 3.93
C VAL A 18 -3.12 -14.72 2.59
N VAL A 19 -4.22 -15.36 2.22
CA VAL A 19 -5.00 -15.04 1.03
C VAL A 19 -5.58 -13.65 1.31
N PHE A 20 -5.07 -12.62 0.63
CA PHE A 20 -5.93 -11.49 0.28
C PHE A 20 -7.22 -12.11 -0.27
N PRO A 21 -8.40 -11.67 0.19
CA PRO A 21 -9.66 -12.35 -0.10
C PRO A 21 -9.66 -12.79 -1.56
N ASP A 22 -9.91 -14.08 -1.79
CA ASP A 22 -10.14 -14.62 -3.13
C ASP A 22 -10.95 -13.56 -3.88
N ALA A 23 -10.41 -13.13 -5.03
CA ALA A 23 -11.02 -12.09 -5.85
C ALA A 23 -12.54 -12.27 -5.85
N PRO A 24 -13.34 -11.21 -5.61
CA PRO A 24 -14.78 -11.37 -5.48
C PRO A 24 -15.32 -12.17 -6.66
N GLY A 25 -16.17 -13.15 -6.35
CA GLY A 25 -16.86 -14.00 -7.31
C GLY A 25 -17.61 -13.22 -8.41
N PRO A 26 -18.08 -13.93 -9.43
CA PRO A 26 -18.18 -13.44 -10.80
C PRO A 26 -19.21 -12.31 -10.94
N GLY A 27 -18.70 -11.09 -11.19
CA GLY A 27 -19.52 -9.93 -11.50
C GLY A 27 -18.85 -8.90 -12.42
N ALA A 28 -17.56 -9.03 -12.70
CA ALA A 28 -16.89 -8.24 -13.73
C ALA A 28 -16.92 -9.03 -15.04
N ASP A 29 -17.71 -8.55 -16.01
CA ASP A 29 -17.68 -9.05 -17.38
C ASP A 29 -16.23 -8.97 -17.91
N PRO A 30 -15.55 -10.11 -18.15
CA PRO A 30 -14.19 -10.09 -18.65
C PRO A 30 -14.21 -9.42 -20.03
N SER A 31 -13.37 -8.41 -20.22
CA SER A 31 -13.13 -7.85 -21.55
C SER A 31 -12.87 -8.99 -22.53
N PRO A 32 -13.55 -9.04 -23.70
CA PRO A 32 -13.57 -10.24 -24.53
C PRO A 32 -12.14 -10.62 -24.95
N GLY A 33 -11.67 -11.77 -24.46
CA GLY A 33 -10.38 -12.38 -24.81
C GLY A 33 -9.22 -12.25 -23.80
N GLY A 34 -9.41 -11.62 -22.63
CA GLY A 34 -8.34 -11.48 -21.62
C GLY A 34 -8.44 -12.47 -20.46
N ARG A 35 -7.31 -13.04 -20.01
CA ARG A 35 -7.24 -13.68 -18.67
C ARG A 35 -7.70 -12.68 -17.62
N ALA A 36 -8.50 -13.14 -16.65
CA ALA A 36 -8.90 -12.36 -15.48
C ALA A 36 -7.67 -11.78 -14.79
N ARG A 37 -7.69 -10.48 -14.51
CA ARG A 37 -6.58 -9.75 -13.88
C ARG A 37 -6.85 -9.60 -12.38
N PRO A 38 -5.79 -9.53 -11.55
CA PRO A 38 -5.96 -9.34 -10.10
C PRO A 38 -6.76 -8.08 -9.74
N SER A 39 -6.60 -7.00 -10.51
CA SER A 39 -7.32 -5.74 -10.28
C SER A 39 -8.77 -5.68 -10.77
N ASP A 40 -9.30 -6.68 -11.47
CA ASP A 40 -10.65 -6.63 -12.06
C ASP A 40 -11.75 -6.55 -10.98
N GLY A 41 -11.49 -7.08 -9.77
CA GLY A 41 -12.39 -6.98 -8.61
C GLY A 41 -12.53 -5.58 -8.01
N TYR A 42 -11.68 -4.62 -8.41
CA TYR A 42 -11.69 -3.25 -7.91
C TYR A 42 -12.40 -2.27 -8.84
N GLY A 43 -13.12 -2.75 -9.85
CA GLY A 43 -13.83 -1.92 -10.81
C GLY A 43 -12.93 -1.31 -11.89
N ARG A 44 -13.44 -0.26 -12.56
CA ARG A 44 -12.82 0.26 -13.78
C ARG A 44 -11.47 0.92 -13.50
N SER A 45 -10.39 0.30 -13.98
CA SER A 45 -9.03 0.82 -13.84
C SER A 45 -8.33 0.92 -15.19
N TYR A 46 -7.42 1.87 -15.32
CA TYR A 46 -6.64 2.12 -16.53
C TYR A 46 -5.16 1.85 -16.25
N ALA A 47 -4.51 1.05 -17.09
CA ALA A 47 -3.07 0.88 -17.03
C ALA A 47 -2.38 2.13 -17.57
N LEU A 48 -1.31 2.55 -16.90
CA LEU A 48 -0.41 3.55 -17.47
C LEU A 48 0.25 3.00 -18.74
N PRO A 49 0.55 3.87 -19.72
CA PRO A 49 1.18 3.41 -20.97
C PRO A 49 2.63 2.97 -20.77
N TRP A 50 3.24 3.27 -19.62
CA TRP A 50 4.57 2.82 -19.22
C TRP A 50 4.53 1.93 -17.97
N LYS A 51 5.56 1.09 -17.83
CA LYS A 51 5.80 0.27 -16.64
C LYS A 51 6.86 0.93 -15.75
N VAL A 52 6.70 0.81 -14.44
CA VAL A 52 7.71 1.25 -13.47
C VAL A 52 8.54 0.05 -13.05
N SER A 53 9.82 0.02 -13.44
CA SER A 53 10.70 -1.15 -13.22
C SER A 53 10.09 -2.47 -13.72
N GLY A 54 9.35 -2.44 -14.83
CA GLY A 54 8.66 -3.61 -15.37
C GLY A 54 7.36 -4.01 -14.65
N ILE A 55 6.92 -3.25 -13.63
CA ILE A 55 5.62 -3.42 -12.96
C ILE A 55 4.59 -2.55 -13.66
N THR A 56 3.44 -3.12 -14.01
CA THR A 56 2.32 -2.36 -14.57
C THR A 56 1.66 -1.56 -13.45
N VAL A 57 1.54 -0.25 -13.62
CA VAL A 57 0.82 0.61 -12.67
C VAL A 57 -0.55 0.93 -13.26
N ARG A 58 -1.59 0.77 -12.46
CA ARG A 58 -2.97 1.03 -12.83
C ARG A 58 -3.56 2.11 -11.94
N ILE A 59 -4.46 2.89 -12.50
CA ILE A 59 -5.17 3.96 -11.80
C ILE A 59 -6.67 3.67 -11.88
N HIS A 60 -7.32 3.59 -10.72
CA HIS A 60 -8.77 3.48 -10.64
C HIS A 60 -9.44 4.80 -11.07
N TRP A 61 -10.57 4.72 -11.79
CA TRP A 61 -11.23 5.90 -12.38
C TRP A 61 -11.62 6.98 -11.36
N SER A 62 -11.94 6.59 -10.12
CA SER A 62 -12.35 7.53 -9.08
C SER A 62 -11.18 8.30 -8.47
N LEU A 63 -9.93 7.86 -8.69
CA LEU A 63 -8.74 8.52 -8.19
C LEU A 63 -8.53 9.92 -8.80
N PRO A 64 -8.52 10.12 -10.13
CA PRO A 64 -8.45 11.47 -10.71
C PRO A 64 -9.68 12.32 -10.39
N ALA A 65 -10.86 11.70 -10.19
CA ALA A 65 -12.07 12.42 -9.77
C ALA A 65 -11.90 12.98 -8.33
N LEU A 66 -11.41 12.15 -7.40
CA LEU A 66 -11.11 12.58 -6.03
C LEU A 66 -10.02 13.66 -6.03
N TRP A 67 -8.97 13.49 -6.82
CA TRP A 67 -7.91 14.49 -6.95
C TRP A 67 -8.44 15.85 -7.39
N LEU A 68 -9.26 15.88 -8.45
CA LEU A 68 -9.87 17.12 -8.93
C LEU A 68 -10.79 17.71 -7.86
N PHE A 69 -11.62 16.89 -7.21
CA PHE A 69 -12.50 17.33 -6.14
C PHE A 69 -11.75 18.00 -4.98
N LEU A 70 -10.68 17.37 -4.47
CA LEU A 70 -9.86 17.93 -3.39
C LEU A 70 -9.15 19.22 -3.83
N SER A 71 -8.72 19.29 -5.10
CA SER A 71 -8.12 20.50 -5.68
C SER A 71 -9.13 21.65 -5.71
N LEU A 72 -10.36 21.39 -6.15
CA LEU A 72 -11.45 22.37 -6.16
C LEU A 72 -11.85 22.80 -4.75
N LEU A 73 -11.79 21.92 -3.76
CA LEU A 73 -12.02 22.30 -2.37
C LEU A 73 -10.95 23.29 -1.87
N GLY A 74 -9.69 23.09 -2.28
CA GLY A 74 -8.60 24.04 -2.04
C GLY A 74 -8.86 25.43 -2.64
N LEU A 75 -9.58 25.51 -3.76
CA LEU A 75 -9.99 26.79 -4.36
C LEU A 75 -10.95 27.57 -3.46
N VAL A 76 -11.92 26.88 -2.83
CA VAL A 76 -12.93 27.52 -1.97
C VAL A 76 -12.30 28.10 -0.70
N GLY A 77 -11.35 27.39 -0.10
CA GLY A 77 -10.71 27.81 1.16
C GLY A 77 -9.51 28.74 1.00
N GLY A 78 -8.78 28.67 -0.13
CA GLY A 78 -7.49 29.35 -0.31
C GLY A 78 -7.29 30.02 -1.67
N GLY A 79 -8.34 30.15 -2.48
CA GLY A 79 -8.26 30.77 -3.80
C GLY A 79 -7.31 30.02 -4.75
N ALA A 80 -6.70 30.75 -5.68
CA ALA A 80 -5.80 30.16 -6.67
C ALA A 80 -4.59 29.44 -6.03
N MET A 81 -4.07 29.98 -4.92
CA MET A 81 -2.97 29.38 -4.18
C MET A 81 -3.39 28.06 -3.51
N GLY A 82 -4.55 28.05 -2.84
CA GLY A 82 -5.11 26.84 -2.24
C GLY A 82 -5.40 25.74 -3.26
N PHE A 83 -5.94 26.11 -4.43
CA PHE A 83 -6.10 25.20 -5.56
C PHE A 83 -4.76 24.62 -6.01
N ALA A 84 -3.75 25.46 -6.26
CA ALA A 84 -2.44 25.02 -6.73
C ALA A 84 -1.75 24.08 -5.72
N LEU A 85 -1.83 24.40 -4.42
CA LEU A 85 -1.28 23.57 -3.36
C LEU A 85 -1.99 22.22 -3.31
N ALA A 86 -3.32 22.21 -3.29
CA ALA A 86 -4.11 20.97 -3.27
C ALA A 86 -3.89 20.12 -4.53
N LEU A 87 -3.76 20.75 -5.70
CA LEU A 87 -3.48 20.07 -6.97
C LEU A 87 -2.15 19.32 -6.91
N VAL A 88 -1.09 19.94 -6.40
CA VAL A 88 0.23 19.29 -6.29
C VAL A 88 0.24 18.28 -5.14
N LEU A 89 -0.30 18.64 -3.98
CA LEU A 89 -0.29 17.81 -2.78
C LEU A 89 -1.08 16.52 -2.96
N PHE A 90 -2.34 16.60 -3.43
CA PHE A 90 -3.18 15.40 -3.55
C PHE A 90 -2.99 14.64 -4.86
N GLY A 91 -2.39 15.26 -5.87
CA GLY A 91 -2.03 14.60 -7.12
C GLY A 91 -0.67 13.92 -7.03
N PRO A 92 0.38 14.52 -7.62
CA PRO A 92 1.71 13.92 -7.61
C PRO A 92 2.30 13.73 -6.20
N GLY A 93 1.96 14.56 -5.22
CA GLY A 93 2.43 14.41 -3.84
C GLY A 93 1.94 13.12 -3.18
N LEU A 94 0.64 13.01 -2.96
CA LEU A 94 0.01 11.87 -2.29
C LEU A 94 0.14 10.59 -3.12
N PHE A 95 -0.26 10.59 -4.39
CA PHE A 95 -0.20 9.38 -5.20
C PHE A 95 1.24 8.96 -5.53
N GLY A 96 2.15 9.92 -5.70
CA GLY A 96 3.57 9.63 -5.84
C GLY A 96 4.13 8.97 -4.58
N THR A 97 3.78 9.48 -3.41
CA THR A 97 4.19 8.90 -2.11
C THR A 97 3.66 7.48 -1.94
N VAL A 98 2.36 7.26 -2.19
CA VAL A 98 1.73 5.93 -2.14
C VAL A 98 2.34 4.98 -3.17
N LEU A 99 2.61 5.45 -4.39
CA LEU A 99 3.27 4.62 -5.40
C LEU A 99 4.68 4.21 -4.96
N VAL A 100 5.47 5.12 -4.40
CA VAL A 100 6.81 4.80 -3.88
C VAL A 100 6.73 3.80 -2.73
N HIS A 101 5.73 3.93 -1.86
CA HIS A 101 5.44 2.96 -0.80
C HIS A 101 5.16 1.55 -1.37
N GLU A 102 4.25 1.42 -2.33
CA GLU A 102 3.94 0.14 -2.98
C GLU A 102 5.13 -0.44 -3.76
N LEU A 103 5.96 0.42 -4.35
CA LEU A 103 7.21 0.02 -5.00
C LEU A 103 8.21 -0.53 -3.98
N GLY A 104 8.26 0.02 -2.76
CA GLY A 104 9.05 -0.53 -1.65
C GLY A 104 8.72 -1.98 -1.36
N HIS A 105 7.43 -2.30 -1.20
CA HIS A 105 6.97 -3.69 -1.05
C HIS A 105 7.36 -4.55 -2.25
N SER A 106 7.13 -4.03 -3.45
CA SER A 106 7.35 -4.75 -4.70
C SER A 106 8.83 -5.09 -4.92
N PHE A 107 9.74 -4.16 -4.63
CA PHE A 107 11.17 -4.39 -4.76
C PHE A 107 11.69 -5.37 -3.72
N MET A 108 11.22 -5.26 -2.47
CA MET A 108 11.56 -6.24 -1.45
C MET A 108 11.05 -7.63 -1.85
N ALA A 109 9.81 -7.74 -2.31
CA ALA A 109 9.23 -9.00 -2.76
C ALA A 109 10.04 -9.66 -3.88
N ARG A 110 10.44 -8.89 -4.90
CA ARG A 110 11.32 -9.38 -5.97
C ARG A 110 12.67 -9.85 -5.45
N SER A 111 13.27 -9.12 -4.50
CA SER A 111 14.54 -9.55 -3.88
C SER A 111 14.41 -10.85 -3.07
N ARG A 112 13.19 -11.20 -2.64
CA ARG A 112 12.85 -12.49 -2.01
C ARG A 112 12.32 -13.53 -3.01
N GLY A 113 12.50 -13.30 -4.31
CA GLY A 113 12.10 -14.24 -5.36
C GLY A 113 10.59 -14.34 -5.58
N ARG A 114 9.79 -13.37 -5.10
CA ARG A 114 8.34 -13.34 -5.32
C ARG A 114 8.00 -12.61 -6.61
N GLU A 115 6.99 -13.11 -7.31
CA GLU A 115 6.44 -12.45 -8.48
C GLU A 115 5.64 -11.20 -8.09
N VAL A 116 5.74 -10.13 -8.89
CA VAL A 116 4.96 -8.90 -8.71
C VAL A 116 4.25 -8.62 -10.03
N HIS A 117 2.92 -8.67 -10.01
CA HIS A 117 2.12 -8.59 -11.23
C HIS A 117 1.81 -7.14 -11.62
N GLU A 118 1.21 -6.38 -10.71
CA GLU A 118 0.79 -4.99 -10.94
C GLU A 118 0.61 -4.22 -9.63
N ILE A 119 0.56 -2.90 -9.73
CA ILE A 119 0.18 -1.99 -8.64
C ILE A 119 -1.09 -1.26 -9.06
N LEU A 120 -2.11 -1.26 -8.22
CA LEU A 120 -3.33 -0.47 -8.39
C LEU A 120 -3.32 0.71 -7.42
N LEU A 121 -3.39 1.93 -7.96
CA LEU A 121 -3.65 3.13 -7.19
C LEU A 121 -5.16 3.42 -7.20
N TRP A 122 -5.74 3.62 -6.03
CA TRP A 122 -7.17 3.85 -5.84
C TRP A 122 -7.41 4.84 -4.69
N PRO A 123 -8.63 5.37 -4.50
CA PRO A 123 -8.88 6.46 -3.55
C PRO A 123 -8.43 6.22 -2.11
N LEU A 124 -8.42 4.97 -1.65
CA LEU A 124 -8.02 4.63 -0.28
C LEU A 124 -6.52 4.29 -0.14
N GLY A 125 -5.75 4.29 -1.23
CA GLY A 125 -4.31 4.02 -1.19
C GLY A 125 -3.77 3.29 -2.41
N GLY A 126 -2.82 2.38 -2.18
CA GLY A 126 -2.19 1.54 -3.18
C GLY A 126 -2.41 0.06 -2.86
N LEU A 127 -2.32 -0.79 -3.88
CA LEU A 127 -2.35 -2.24 -3.74
C LEU A 127 -1.31 -2.85 -4.68
N ALA A 128 -0.24 -3.42 -4.13
CA ALA A 128 0.69 -4.26 -4.87
C ALA A 128 0.23 -5.73 -4.89
N PHE A 129 0.02 -6.28 -6.10
CA PHE A 129 -0.34 -7.69 -6.28
C PHE A 129 0.93 -8.55 -6.36
N ILE A 130 1.25 -9.19 -5.23
CA ILE A 130 2.47 -9.96 -5.02
C ILE A 130 2.11 -11.45 -4.89
N GLY A 131 2.83 -12.31 -5.60
CA GLY A 131 2.67 -13.76 -5.52
C GLY A 131 3.00 -14.30 -4.12
N SER A 132 2.27 -15.33 -3.70
CA SER A 132 2.50 -15.98 -2.42
C SER A 132 3.70 -16.93 -2.46
N ALA A 133 4.50 -16.91 -1.40
CA ALA A 133 5.58 -17.87 -1.19
C ALA A 133 5.72 -18.14 0.32
N PRO A 134 6.13 -19.34 0.74
CA PRO A 134 6.34 -19.64 2.15
C PRO A 134 7.52 -18.83 2.71
N GLY A 135 7.31 -18.14 3.83
CA GLY A 135 8.39 -17.47 4.56
C GLY A 135 7.93 -16.26 5.36
N HIS A 136 7.57 -16.45 6.64
CA HIS A 136 7.11 -15.36 7.50
C HIS A 136 8.15 -14.24 7.68
N LYS A 137 9.45 -14.55 7.67
CA LYS A 137 10.53 -13.55 7.71
C LYS A 137 10.55 -12.68 6.45
N ASP A 138 10.19 -13.26 5.31
CA ASP A 138 10.07 -12.53 4.05
C ASP A 138 8.82 -11.67 4.06
N ASP A 139 7.71 -12.18 4.58
CA ASP A 139 6.47 -11.40 4.74
C ASP A 139 6.68 -10.16 5.62
N ILE A 140 7.39 -10.31 6.75
CA ILE A 140 7.76 -9.19 7.62
C ILE A 140 8.63 -8.17 6.86
N ALA A 141 9.67 -8.64 6.17
CA ALA A 141 10.57 -7.74 5.46
C ALA A 141 9.86 -7.00 4.32
N ILE A 142 9.00 -7.69 3.57
CA ILE A 142 8.18 -7.10 2.51
C ILE A 142 7.25 -6.05 3.11
N ALA A 143 6.50 -6.39 4.16
CA ALA A 143 5.59 -5.45 4.82
C ALA A 143 6.32 -4.24 5.43
N ALA A 144 7.55 -4.39 5.91
CA ALA A 144 8.34 -3.26 6.42
C ALA A 144 8.92 -2.36 5.31
N ALA A 145 9.11 -2.89 4.10
CA ALA A 145 9.78 -2.18 3.02
C ALA A 145 9.00 -0.98 2.48
N GLY A 146 7.66 -1.04 2.44
CA GLY A 146 6.80 0.08 2.07
C GLY A 146 6.93 1.25 3.05
N PRO A 147 6.65 1.04 4.35
CA PRO A 147 6.84 2.04 5.39
C PRO A 147 8.24 2.65 5.42
N ALA A 148 9.29 1.83 5.24
CA ALA A 148 10.68 2.30 5.22
C ALA A 148 10.95 3.36 4.15
N THR A 149 10.18 3.39 3.05
CA THR A 149 10.34 4.40 2.00
C THR A 149 9.99 5.83 2.46
N HIS A 150 9.16 5.99 3.50
CA HIS A 150 8.79 7.30 4.02
C HIS A 150 9.96 8.03 4.68
N VAL A 151 10.98 7.33 5.16
CA VAL A 151 12.15 7.96 5.81
C VAL A 151 12.94 8.83 4.82
N PRO A 152 13.47 8.29 3.69
CA PRO A 152 14.15 9.13 2.71
C PRO A 152 13.25 10.17 2.07
N MET A 153 11.95 9.88 1.86
CA MET A 153 10.99 10.86 1.36
C MET A 153 10.81 12.03 2.34
N THR A 154 10.69 11.74 3.64
CA THR A 154 10.59 12.79 4.68
C THR A 154 11.83 13.65 4.70
N ILE A 155 13.03 13.05 4.68
CA ILE A 155 14.30 13.79 4.64
C ILE A 155 14.35 14.70 3.41
N PHE A 156 13.99 14.17 2.24
CA PHE A 156 13.93 14.95 1.00
C PHE A 156 13.02 16.17 1.13
N TRP A 157 11.80 16.01 1.66
CA TRP A 157 10.86 17.11 1.81
C TRP A 157 11.25 18.13 2.89
N VAL A 158 11.94 17.69 3.96
CA VAL A 158 12.56 18.60 4.93
C VAL A 158 13.60 19.49 4.25
N LEU A 159 14.49 18.90 3.43
CA LEU A 159 15.51 19.67 2.72
C LEU A 159 14.90 20.69 1.75
N ILE A 160 13.82 20.31 1.05
CA ILE A 160 13.08 21.22 0.16
C ILE A 160 12.44 22.37 0.96
N ALA A 161 11.83 22.08 2.11
CA ALA A 161 11.26 23.11 2.98
C ALA A 161 12.32 24.08 3.49
N LEU A 162 13.46 23.57 3.96
CA LEU A 162 14.57 24.40 4.44
C LEU A 162 15.14 25.28 3.33
N ALA A 163 15.39 24.74 2.14
CA ALA A 163 15.88 25.51 0.99
C ALA A 163 14.89 26.62 0.56
N ALA A 164 13.59 26.37 0.69
CA ALA A 164 12.56 27.37 0.40
C ALA A 164 12.44 28.47 1.48
N SER A 165 13.09 28.30 2.64
CA SER A 165 12.98 29.20 3.80
C SER A 165 14.04 30.30 3.86
N GLU A 166 15.14 30.20 3.11
CA GLU A 166 16.35 31.04 3.26
C GLU A 166 16.22 32.52 2.80
N GLY A 167 15.01 33.08 2.67
CA GLY A 167 14.80 34.35 1.96
C GLY A 167 14.21 35.53 2.71
N THR A 168 13.20 35.37 3.58
CA THR A 168 12.47 36.49 4.23
C THR A 168 11.55 35.98 5.36
N MET A 169 11.14 36.86 6.30
CA MET A 169 10.09 36.57 7.30
C MET A 169 8.70 36.25 6.70
N ALA A 170 8.51 36.44 5.38
CA ALA A 170 7.32 36.01 4.65
C ALA A 170 7.36 34.52 4.25
N SER A 171 8.37 33.76 4.70
CA SER A 171 8.61 32.34 4.38
C SER A 171 7.44 31.41 4.72
N SER A 172 6.61 31.76 5.72
CA SER A 172 5.41 31.00 6.07
C SER A 172 4.32 30.99 4.98
N MET A 173 4.37 31.89 4.00
CA MET A 173 3.49 31.91 2.83
C MET A 173 4.20 31.47 1.54
N ASN A 174 5.45 31.04 1.61
CA ASN A 174 6.16 30.52 0.45
C ASN A 174 5.58 29.16 0.05
N PHE A 175 5.17 29.03 -1.22
CA PHE A 175 4.57 27.81 -1.76
C PHE A 175 5.45 26.57 -1.52
N GLY A 176 6.76 26.66 -1.74
CA GLY A 176 7.71 25.55 -1.58
C GLY A 176 7.87 25.15 -0.10
N PHE A 177 7.91 26.12 0.80
CA PHE A 177 7.96 25.85 2.24
C PHE A 177 6.69 25.14 2.71
N VAL A 178 5.51 25.68 2.35
CA VAL A 178 4.22 25.10 2.73
C VAL A 178 4.06 23.70 2.15
N LEU A 179 4.34 23.51 0.85
CA LEU A 179 4.29 22.20 0.21
C LEU A 179 5.24 21.20 0.88
N GLY A 180 6.49 21.60 1.14
CA GLY A 180 7.48 20.76 1.80
C GLY A 180 7.02 20.30 3.18
N MET A 181 6.52 21.21 4.01
CA MET A 181 5.98 20.88 5.34
C MET A 181 4.75 19.97 5.27
N GLN A 182 3.83 20.20 4.32
CA GLN A 182 2.68 19.32 4.11
C GLN A 182 3.10 17.91 3.66
N MET A 183 4.11 17.81 2.80
CA MET A 183 4.65 16.52 2.35
C MET A 183 5.41 15.77 3.44
N VAL A 184 6.12 16.48 4.33
CA VAL A 184 6.71 15.91 5.54
C VAL A 184 5.62 15.33 6.43
N PHE A 185 4.59 16.13 6.73
CA PHE A 185 3.45 15.69 7.53
C PHE A 185 2.79 14.45 6.91
N LEU A 186 2.52 14.48 5.60
CA LEU A 186 1.92 13.37 4.88
C LEU A 186 2.76 12.08 4.97
N ASN A 187 4.08 12.17 4.79
CA ASN A 187 4.96 11.00 4.88
C ASN A 187 5.04 10.43 6.30
N VAL A 188 5.14 11.30 7.31
CA VAL A 188 5.15 10.87 8.72
C VAL A 188 3.80 10.27 9.10
N ALA A 189 2.69 10.90 8.69
CA ALA A 189 1.35 10.40 8.94
C ALA A 189 1.13 9.02 8.31
N LEU A 190 1.51 8.83 7.04
CA LEU A 190 1.40 7.53 6.36
C LEU A 190 2.32 6.48 6.97
N LEU A 191 3.54 6.83 7.36
CA LEU A 191 4.46 5.93 8.07
C LEU A 191 3.84 5.47 9.40
N VAL A 192 3.34 6.42 10.20
CA VAL A 192 2.79 6.13 11.51
C VAL A 192 1.52 5.30 11.39
N PHE A 193 0.61 5.70 10.51
CA PHE A 193 -0.64 4.98 10.27
C PHE A 193 -0.38 3.55 9.80
N ASN A 194 0.50 3.36 8.81
CA ASN A 194 0.76 2.02 8.29
C ASN A 194 1.48 1.11 9.30
N LEU A 195 2.36 1.64 10.16
CA LEU A 195 3.15 0.80 11.07
C LEU A 195 2.54 0.62 12.46
N PHE A 196 1.94 1.68 13.03
CA PHE A 196 1.50 1.70 14.43
C PHE A 196 0.01 1.44 14.63
N THR A 197 -0.76 1.35 13.56
CA THR A 197 -2.12 0.84 13.63
C THR A 197 -2.09 -0.64 13.23
N PRO A 198 -1.86 -1.59 14.16
CA PRO A 198 -1.78 -3.03 13.87
C PRO A 198 -3.16 -3.64 13.59
N CYS A 199 -3.93 -2.99 12.71
CA CYS A 199 -5.21 -3.43 12.21
C CYS A 199 -5.00 -3.94 10.78
N PHE A 200 -5.62 -5.05 10.43
CA PHE A 200 -5.70 -5.43 9.02
C PHE A 200 -6.56 -4.37 8.29
N PRO A 201 -6.16 -3.85 7.10
CA PRO A 201 -5.16 -4.35 6.15
C PRO A 201 -3.77 -3.68 6.21
N LEU A 202 -3.44 -2.92 7.26
CA LEU A 202 -2.21 -2.11 7.33
C LEU A 202 -0.94 -2.95 7.54
N ASP A 203 0.21 -2.40 7.14
CA ASP A 203 1.49 -3.13 7.17
C ASP A 203 1.93 -3.55 8.56
N GLY A 204 1.68 -2.73 9.58
CA GLY A 204 1.92 -3.06 10.99
C GLY A 204 1.15 -4.30 11.41
N GLY A 205 -0.09 -4.46 10.92
CA GLY A 205 -0.88 -5.66 11.12
C GLY A 205 -0.30 -6.88 10.39
N ARG A 206 0.21 -6.70 9.17
CA ARG A 206 0.90 -7.75 8.41
C ARG A 206 2.20 -8.20 9.07
N ILE A 207 2.98 -7.25 9.60
CA ILE A 207 4.20 -7.50 10.36
C ILE A 207 3.86 -8.26 11.65
N LEU A 208 2.84 -7.82 12.39
CA LEU A 208 2.41 -8.48 13.62
C LEU A 208 1.94 -9.92 13.36
N ALA A 209 1.04 -10.11 12.39
CA ALA A 209 0.53 -11.43 12.03
C ALA A 209 1.67 -12.39 11.62
N SER A 210 2.58 -11.92 10.76
CA SER A 210 3.72 -12.71 10.32
C SER A 210 4.70 -13.01 11.46
N SER A 211 4.85 -12.09 12.42
CA SER A 211 5.69 -12.29 13.61
C SER A 211 5.10 -13.33 14.57
N LEU A 212 3.78 -13.33 14.76
CA LEU A 212 3.08 -14.36 15.56
C LEU A 212 3.24 -15.74 14.92
N MET A 213 3.02 -15.85 13.61
CA MET A 213 3.21 -17.11 12.88
C MET A 213 4.67 -17.58 12.91
N LEU A 214 5.64 -16.65 12.84
CA LEU A 214 7.06 -16.97 13.01
C LEU A 214 7.37 -17.48 14.43
N GLY A 215 6.67 -16.99 15.44
CA GLY A 215 6.74 -17.43 16.84
C GLY A 215 6.05 -18.77 17.11
N GLY A 216 5.45 -19.41 16.11
CA GLY A 216 4.82 -20.73 16.23
C GLY A 216 3.31 -20.73 16.48
N TYR A 217 2.66 -19.55 16.44
CA TYR A 217 1.21 -19.47 16.51
C TYR A 217 0.59 -20.01 15.22
N ASP A 218 -0.52 -20.75 15.35
CA ASP A 218 -1.27 -21.17 14.17
C ASP A 218 -2.07 -20.01 13.55
N MET A 219 -2.65 -20.26 12.38
CA MET A 219 -3.38 -19.24 11.64
C MET A 219 -4.64 -18.77 12.38
N LEU A 220 -5.35 -19.67 13.06
CA LEU A 220 -6.60 -19.36 13.74
C LEU A 220 -6.35 -18.48 14.98
N ALA A 221 -5.32 -18.82 15.76
CA ALA A 221 -4.88 -18.02 16.89
C ALA A 221 -4.40 -16.65 16.43
N THR A 222 -3.60 -16.59 15.37
CA THR A 222 -3.11 -15.33 14.79
C THR A 222 -4.29 -14.46 14.35
N ALA A 223 -5.25 -15.00 13.60
CA ALA A 223 -6.43 -14.27 13.14
C ALA A 223 -7.27 -13.75 14.30
N THR A 224 -7.50 -14.56 15.33
CA THR A 224 -8.27 -14.17 16.52
C THR A 224 -7.59 -13.03 17.29
N ILE A 225 -6.26 -13.07 17.43
CA ILE A 225 -5.50 -11.99 18.06
C ILE A 225 -5.61 -10.71 17.23
N MET A 226 -5.41 -10.79 15.92
CA MET A 226 -5.51 -9.65 15.01
C MET A 226 -6.91 -9.01 15.03
N GLU A 227 -7.97 -9.83 15.04
CA GLU A 227 -9.35 -9.36 15.14
C GLU A 227 -9.58 -8.58 16.44
N ARG A 228 -9.16 -9.13 17.59
CA ARG A 228 -9.33 -8.47 18.90
C ARG A 228 -8.58 -7.15 18.98
N ILE A 229 -7.35 -7.09 18.47
CA ILE A 229 -6.56 -5.86 18.43
C ILE A 229 -7.25 -4.83 17.53
N SER A 230 -7.70 -5.25 16.35
CA SER A 230 -8.43 -4.38 15.41
C SER A 230 -9.71 -3.81 16.05
N ALA A 231 -10.50 -4.67 16.71
CA ALA A 231 -11.73 -4.26 17.39
C ALA A 231 -11.45 -3.29 18.55
N PHE A 232 -10.40 -3.52 19.34
CA PHE A 232 -10.01 -2.62 20.42
C PHE A 232 -9.62 -1.24 19.91
N ILE A 233 -8.86 -1.15 18.82
CA ILE A 233 -8.44 0.13 18.23
C ILE A 233 -9.61 0.89 17.60
N ILE A 234 -10.59 0.18 17.02
CA ILE A 234 -11.74 0.81 16.34
C ILE A 234 -12.78 1.31 17.35
N VAL A 235 -13.00 0.55 18.44
CA VAL A 235 -14.11 0.80 19.38
C VAL A 235 -13.65 1.52 20.66
N GLY A 236 -12.38 1.37 21.05
CA GLY A 236 -11.79 2.00 22.23
C GLY A 236 -11.32 3.42 21.98
#